data_AF-A0A074JIE1-F1
#
_entry.id   AF-A0A074JIE1-F1
#
_cell.length_a   1.000
_cell.length_b   1.000
_cell.length_c   1.000
_cell.angle_alpha   90.00
_cell.angle_beta   90.00
_cell.angle_gamma   90.00
#
_symmetry.space_group_name_H-M   'P 1'
#
loop_
_entity.id
_entity.type
_entity.pdbx_description
1 polymer ?
#
loop_
_entity_poly.entity_id
_entity_poly.type
_entity_poly.pdbx_seq_one_letter_code
_entity_poly.pdbx_strand_id
1 'polypeptide(L)' 'MKHWKSDDLSIYNERQKIMATSVNAIGLALVGFAILKPVVEQSRHDPMQLAVWGIIGLALHGISHYILGNLKKEV' A
#
# COMPACT_ATOMS: atom_id res chain seq x y z
N MET A 1 10.92 1.97 36.06
CA MET A 1 11.31 1.24 34.84
C MET A 1 10.13 1.09 33.87
N LYS A 2 9.44 2.19 33.48
CA LYS A 2 8.20 2.13 32.68
C LYS A 2 8.34 2.68 31.24
N HIS A 3 9.44 3.39 30.93
CA HIS A 3 9.61 4.06 29.63
C HIS A 3 10.05 3.12 28.48
N TRP A 4 10.90 2.12 28.74
CA TRP A 4 11.44 1.21 27.71
C TRP A 4 10.37 0.47 26.89
N LYS A 5 9.24 0.11 27.50
CA LYS A 5 8.17 -0.65 26.84
C LYS A 5 7.36 0.21 25.86
N SER A 6 7.23 1.51 26.16
CA SER A 6 6.60 2.50 25.28
C SER A 6 7.47 2.79 24.06
N ASP A 7 8.79 2.90 24.28
CA ASP A 7 9.76 3.14 23.21
C ASP A 7 9.78 1.99 22.19
N ASP A 8 9.79 0.73 22.66
CA ASP A 8 9.75 -0.46 21.80
C ASP A 8 8.45 -0.54 20.97
N LEU A 9 7.31 -0.16 21.56
CA LEU A 9 6.02 -0.11 20.86
C LEU A 9 6.00 1.00 19.81
N SER A 10 6.56 2.16 20.13
CA SER A 10 6.68 3.28 19.20
C SER A 10 7.50 2.89 17.97
N ILE A 11 8.68 2.29 18.18
CA ILE A 11 9.57 1.83 17.10
C ILE A 11 8.86 0.81 16.21
N TYR A 12 8.16 -0.16 16.79
CA TYR A 12 7.38 -1.14 16.01
C TYR A 12 6.33 -0.45 15.14
N ASN A 13 5.54 0.46 15.73
CA ASN A 13 4.49 1.18 15.02
C ASN A 13 5.04 2.07 13.91
N GLU A 14 6.16 2.75 14.11
CA GLU A 14 6.82 3.54 13.07
C GLU A 14 7.25 2.66 11.88
N ARG A 15 7.85 1.50 12.14
CA ARG A 15 8.22 0.56 11.06
C ARG A 15 7.00 0.08 10.27
N GLN A 16 5.90 -0.22 10.95
CA GLN A 16 4.65 -0.61 10.28
C GLN A 16 4.07 0.54 9.45
N LYS A 17 4.10 1.78 9.96
CA LYS A 17 3.64 2.97 9.20
C LYS A 17 4.46 3.21 7.95
N ILE A 18 5.79 3.09 8.03
CA ILE A 18 6.68 3.24 6.88
C ILE A 18 6.35 2.18 5.83
N MET A 19 6.26 0.91 6.25
CA MET A 19 5.94 -0.21 5.35
C MET A 19 4.56 -0.04 4.69
N ALA A 20 3.53 0.27 5.47
CA ALA A 20 2.20 0.52 4.95
C ALA A 20 2.19 1.66 3.93
N THR A 21 2.86 2.77 4.24
CA THR A 21 2.92 3.94 3.35
C THR A 21 3.60 3.60 2.04
N SER A 22 4.71 2.86 2.07
CA SER A 22 5.40 2.38 0.86
C SER A 22 4.52 1.45 0.03
N VAL A 23 3.88 0.47 0.66
CA VAL A 23 2.99 -0.49 -0.03
C VAL A 23 1.78 0.24 -0.64
N ASN A 24 1.21 1.20 0.07
CA ASN A 24 0.12 2.04 -0.44
C ASN A 24 0.55 2.83 -1.68
N ALA A 25 1.72 3.48 -1.63
CA ALA A 25 2.23 4.26 -2.76
C ALA A 25 2.43 3.40 -4.01
N ILE A 26 2.97 2.18 -3.86
CA ILE A 26 3.11 1.22 -4.96
C ILE A 26 1.73 0.81 -5.50
N GLY A 27 0.77 0.50 -4.60
CA GLY A 27 -0.59 0.16 -4.99
C GLY A 27 -1.26 1.26 -5.82
N LEU A 28 -1.16 2.51 -5.37
CA LEU A 28 -1.69 3.67 -6.10
C LEU A 28 -0.97 3.91 -7.43
N ALA A 29 0.34 3.71 -7.49
CA ALA A 29 1.09 3.82 -8.74
C ALA A 29 0.62 2.80 -9.78
N LEU A 30 0.33 1.56 -9.38
CA LEU A 30 -0.18 0.52 -10.27
C LEU A 30 -1.62 0.78 -10.73
N VAL A 31 -2.49 1.25 -9.82
CA VAL A 31 -3.84 1.69 -10.21
C VAL A 31 -3.77 2.85 -11.20
N GLY A 32 -2.93 3.85 -10.91
CA GLY A 32 -2.67 4.97 -11.80
C GLY A 32 -2.13 4.52 -13.15
N PHE A 33 -1.19 3.58 -13.18
CA PHE A 33 -0.65 3.00 -14.41
C PHE A 33 -1.72 2.30 -15.25
N ALA A 34 -2.60 1.50 -14.62
CA ALA A 34 -3.70 0.83 -15.31
C ALA A 34 -4.67 1.82 -15.98
N ILE A 35 -4.86 3.00 -15.38
CA ILE A 35 -5.73 4.06 -15.91
C ILE A 35 -5.01 4.89 -16.98
N LEU A 36 -3.75 5.28 -16.72
CA LEU A 36 -2.99 6.18 -17.59
C LEU A 36 -2.48 5.50 -18.85
N LYS A 37 -2.09 4.22 -18.78
CA LYS A 37 -1.54 3.48 -19.91
C LYS A 37 -2.41 3.58 -21.18
N PRO A 38 -3.72 3.26 -21.15
CA PRO A 38 -4.58 3.39 -22.34
C PRO A 38 -4.81 4.84 -22.80
N VAL A 39 -4.63 5.83 -21.91
CA VAL A 39 -4.76 7.25 -22.26
C VAL A 39 -3.52 7.74 -23.00
N VAL A 40 -2.34 7.27 -22.57
CA VAL A 40 -1.03 7.65 -23.13
C VAL A 40 -0.73 6.88 -24.42
N GLU A 41 -0.90 5.56 -24.38
CA GLU A 41 -0.69 4.70 -25.54
C GLU A 41 -2.02 4.60 -26.31
N GLN A 42 -2.17 5.37 -27.40
CA GLN A 42 -3.37 5.36 -28.26
C GLN A 42 -3.57 4.04 -29.05
N SER A 43 -2.76 3.01 -28.76
CA SER A 43 -2.79 1.70 -29.38
C SER A 43 -3.93 0.83 -28.83
N ARG A 44 -4.26 -0.27 -29.53
CA ARG A 44 -5.20 -1.27 -28.99
C ARG A 44 -4.62 -1.92 -27.73
N HIS A 45 -5.31 -1.80 -26.61
CA HIS A 45 -4.91 -2.41 -25.33
C HIS A 45 -5.72 -3.66 -25.05
N ASP A 46 -5.08 -4.64 -24.41
CA ASP A 46 -5.79 -5.78 -23.85
C ASP A 46 -6.48 -5.34 -22.54
N PRO A 47 -7.83 -5.29 -22.48
CA PRO A 47 -8.55 -4.89 -21.28
C PRO A 47 -8.26 -5.83 -20.10
N MET A 48 -7.93 -7.10 -20.37
CA MET A 48 -7.60 -8.07 -19.34
C MET A 48 -6.27 -7.72 -18.67
N GLN A 49 -5.28 -7.28 -19.45
CA GLN A 49 -4.00 -6.81 -18.90
C GLN A 49 -4.18 -5.58 -18.00
N LEU A 50 -5.00 -4.61 -18.42
CA LEU A 50 -5.30 -3.42 -17.62
C LEU A 50 -6.03 -3.77 -16.31
N ALA A 51 -7.00 -4.69 -16.39
CA ALA A 51 -7.71 -5.18 -15.21
C ALA A 51 -6.78 -5.85 -14.20
N VAL A 52 -5.81 -6.65 -14.67
CA VAL A 52 -4.80 -7.28 -13.80
C VAL A 52 -3.98 -6.23 -13.05
N TRP A 53 -3.48 -5.20 -13.74
CA TRP A 53 -2.73 -4.12 -13.09
C TRP A 53 -3.58 -3.36 -12.06
N GLY A 54 -4.83 -3.07 -12.38
CA GLY A 54 -5.77 -2.44 -11.46
C GLY A 54 -6.04 -3.29 -10.21
N ILE A 55 -6.29 -4.60 -10.39
CA ILE A 55 -6.52 -5.54 -9.30
C ILE A 55 -5.28 -5.68 -8.41
N ILE A 56 -4.08 -5.81 -8.98
CA ILE A 56 -2.84 -5.88 -8.21
C ILE A 56 -2.64 -4.59 -7.41
N GLY A 57 -2.87 -3.43 -8.03
CA GLY A 57 -2.78 -2.15 -7.34
C GLY A 57 -3.77 -2.03 -6.18
N LEU A 58 -5.02 -2.46 -6.37
CA LEU A 58 -6.04 -2.50 -5.32
C LEU A 58 -5.69 -3.50 -4.21
N ALA A 59 -5.13 -4.66 -4.56
CA ALA A 59 -4.69 -5.65 -3.58
C ALA A 59 -3.58 -5.08 -2.69
N LEU A 60 -2.57 -4.43 -3.28
CA LEU A 60 -1.50 -3.75 -2.52
C LEU A 60 -2.05 -2.60 -1.67
N HIS A 61 -2.97 -1.79 -2.22
CA HIS A 61 -3.66 -0.77 -1.45
C HIS A 61 -4.35 -1.37 -0.22
N GLY A 62 -5.09 -2.47 -0.38
CA GLY A 62 -5.72 -3.21 0.72
C GLY A 62 -4.71 -3.78 1.74
N ILE A 63 -3.59 -4.34 1.26
CA ILE A 63 -2.51 -4.83 2.14
C ILE A 63 -1.95 -3.69 2.99
N SER A 64 -1.82 -2.48 2.46
CA SER A 64 -1.35 -1.33 3.24
C SER A 64 -2.26 -1.02 4.44
N HIS A 65 -3.57 -1.08 4.23
CA HIS A 65 -4.56 -0.91 5.31
C HIS A 65 -4.51 -2.06 6.31
N TYR A 66 -4.29 -3.28 5.85
CA TYR A 66 -4.08 -4.42 6.73
C TYR A 66 -2.85 -4.23 7.62
N ILE A 67 -1.74 -3.72 7.08
CA ILE A 67 -0.53 -3.41 7.83
C ILE A 67 -0.81 -2.33 8.89
N LEU A 68 -1.56 -1.26 8.54
CA LEU A 68 -1.98 -0.23 9.51
C LEU A 68 -2.89 -0.78 10.60
N GLY A 69 -3.71 -1.78 10.29
CA GLY A 69 -4.57 -2.47 11.28
C GLY A 69 -3.76 -3.23 12.35
N ASN A 70 -2.51 -3.59 12.07
CA ASN A 70 -1.63 -4.28 13.01
C ASN A 70 -0.91 -3.35 13.99
N LEU A 71 -1.15 -2.04 13.93
CA LEU A 71 -0.58 -1.08 14.87
C LEU A 71 -1.04 -1.40 16.30
N LYS A 72 -0.07 -1.54 17.22
CA LYS A 72 -0.34 -1.85 18.62
C LYS A 72 -0.69 -0.57 19.36
N LYS A 73 -1.79 -0.59 20.11
CA LYS A 73 -2.16 0.51 21.01
C LYS A 73 -1.51 0.29 22.38
N GLU A 74 -0.97 1.35 22.97
CA GLU A 74 -0.64 1.34 24.40
C GLU A 74 -1.96 1.26 25.18
N VAL A 75 -2.05 0.26 26.07
CA VAL A 75 -3.15 0.09 27.04
C VAL A 75 -2.59 0.39 28.43
#